data_AF-A0AAJ1EVM2-F1
#
_entry.id   AF-A0AAJ1EVM2-F1
#
_cell.length_a   1.000
_cell.length_b   1.000
_cell.length_c   1.000
_cell.angle_alpha   90.00
_cell.angle_beta   90.00
_cell.angle_gamma   90.00
#
_symmetry.space_group_name_H-M   'P 1'
#
loop_
_entity.id
_entity.type
_entity.pdbx_description
1 polymer ?
#
loop_
_entity_poly.entity_id
_entity_poly.type
_entity_poly.pdbx_seq_one_letter_code
_entity_poly.pdbx_strand_id
1 'polypeptide(L)'
;MDKTSFLARANDSHSFISESKILSQLANMGKAVIICMDELQYFSEFFLEIKDVIDKVKKSNFYCIKLNNNGKCDIENLGSRQYCETAIVNLVESKFKDYKGYCFVVDSGMQYLYLDGKMDESVASCLEKTKSMQKQLEILSPVSSIREVFAHFKVTCNYTKIYYDMCFNEKQKVKKEIKEQELRNMLLRYLKKKMQGDVSVEFCTDYVNDEESVDIYVNDGNERAIIEVKFSLPEKYYEGSTHYSVTSRVGDGIRQLDKYARHLAKDSRLVDYGYVYMFYISDMKQETVKKHIDDKTKKILNEVSNDLHSIFSGVEINDMMCWGTEC
;
A
#
# COMPACT_ATOMS: atom_id res chain seq x y z
N MET A 1 56.37 18.32 22.35
CA MET A 1 55.20 17.46 22.10
C MET A 1 54.69 17.00 23.44
N ASP A 2 53.68 17.68 23.96
CA ASP A 2 53.22 17.50 25.34
C ASP A 2 52.09 16.46 25.39
N LYS A 3 52.41 15.28 25.96
CA LYS A 3 51.52 14.11 26.08
C LYS A 3 50.43 14.26 27.15
N THR A 4 50.40 15.39 27.84
CA THR A 4 49.46 15.72 28.93
C THR A 4 48.12 16.26 28.45
N SER A 5 47.97 16.67 27.18
CA SER A 5 46.71 17.25 26.68
C SER A 5 45.65 16.25 26.19
N PHE A 6 46.03 15.00 25.93
CA PHE A 6 45.09 13.99 25.42
C PHE A 6 44.37 13.24 26.54
N LEU A 7 45.12 12.83 27.58
CA LEU A 7 44.56 12.08 28.72
C LEU A 7 43.71 12.97 29.64
N ALA A 8 44.05 14.25 29.80
CA ALA A 8 43.22 15.18 30.56
C ALA A 8 41.86 15.44 29.88
N ARG A 9 41.82 15.45 28.54
CA ARG A 9 40.57 15.57 27.76
C ARG A 9 39.72 14.29 27.76
N ALA A 10 40.34 13.13 28.02
CA ALA A 10 39.64 11.85 28.10
C ALA A 10 39.00 11.60 29.49
N ASN A 11 39.39 12.35 30.52
CA ASN A 11 38.81 12.21 31.87
C ASN A 11 37.54 13.06 32.08
N ASP A 12 37.30 14.09 31.26
CA ASP A 12 36.05 14.86 31.25
C ASP A 12 34.99 14.25 30.32
N SER A 13 35.31 13.21 29.56
CA SER A 13 34.29 12.48 28.82
C SER A 13 33.53 11.57 29.78
N HIS A 14 32.49 12.11 30.42
CA HIS A 14 31.32 11.33 30.77
C HIS A 14 31.04 10.38 29.61
N SER A 15 30.97 9.08 29.88
CA SER A 15 30.88 8.05 28.85
C SER A 15 29.71 8.35 27.91
N PHE A 16 29.98 9.04 26.80
CA PHE A 16 28.97 9.42 25.83
C PHE A 16 28.43 8.11 25.25
N ILE A 17 27.24 7.71 25.70
CA ILE A 17 26.51 6.61 25.06
C ILE A 17 26.06 7.18 23.72
N SER A 18 26.53 6.58 22.62
CA SER A 18 26.09 6.99 21.29
C SER A 18 24.58 6.75 21.13
N GLU A 19 23.94 7.59 20.33
CA GLU A 19 22.53 7.53 19.95
C GLU A 19 22.13 6.12 19.44
N SER A 20 23.02 5.50 18.67
CA SER A 20 22.87 4.13 18.16
C SER A 20 22.81 3.07 19.27
N LYS A 21 23.57 3.27 20.35
CA LYS A 21 23.61 2.37 21.51
C LYS A 21 22.36 2.54 22.37
N ILE A 22 21.85 3.76 22.49
CA ILE A 22 20.55 4.07 23.12
C ILE A 22 19.42 3.33 22.37
N LEU A 23 19.33 3.48 21.05
CA LEU A 23 18.34 2.79 20.23
C LEU A 23 18.40 1.26 20.38
N SER A 24 19.61 0.69 20.34
CA SER A 24 19.80 -0.75 20.49
C SER A 24 19.32 -1.26 21.84
N GLN A 25 19.55 -0.49 22.91
CA GLN A 25 19.08 -0.85 24.26
C GLN A 25 17.55 -0.82 24.34
N LEU A 26 16.92 0.23 23.79
CA LEU A 26 15.46 0.36 23.77
C LEU A 26 14.81 -0.74 22.90
N ALA A 27 15.38 -1.07 21.75
CA ALA A 27 14.91 -2.14 20.86
C ALA A 27 14.89 -3.52 21.52
N ASN A 28 15.93 -3.82 22.32
CA ASN A 28 16.03 -5.08 23.05
C ASN A 28 14.94 -5.26 24.13
N MET A 29 14.21 -4.20 24.49
CA MET A 29 13.10 -4.28 25.43
C MET A 29 11.81 -4.84 24.78
N GLY A 30 11.73 -4.87 23.45
CA GLY A 30 10.64 -5.52 22.72
C GLY A 30 9.26 -4.86 22.87
N LYS A 31 9.23 -3.56 23.20
CA LYS A 31 8.03 -2.71 23.31
C LYS A 31 8.04 -1.65 22.21
N ALA A 32 6.86 -1.17 21.85
CA ALA A 32 6.71 -0.08 20.88
C ALA A 32 6.63 1.26 21.64
N VAL A 33 7.69 2.06 21.58
CA VAL A 33 7.81 3.30 22.36
C VAL A 33 8.52 4.42 21.61
N ILE A 34 8.16 5.65 21.95
CA ILE A 34 8.90 6.87 21.63
C ILE A 34 9.42 7.44 22.95
N ILE A 35 10.72 7.73 23.04
CA ILE A 35 11.33 8.41 24.19
C ILE A 35 11.75 9.81 23.76
N CYS A 36 11.11 10.84 24.33
CA CYS A 36 11.42 12.24 24.08
C CYS A 36 12.22 12.82 25.25
N MET A 37 13.30 13.54 24.96
CA MET A 37 14.12 14.23 25.97
C MET A 37 14.80 15.46 25.36
N ASP A 38 15.08 16.46 26.19
CA ASP A 38 15.70 17.70 25.72
C ASP A 38 17.22 17.59 25.63
N GLU A 39 17.84 16.81 26.54
CA GLU A 39 19.29 16.60 26.59
C GLU A 39 19.63 15.10 26.62
N LEU A 40 20.63 14.69 25.83
CA LEU A 40 21.03 13.28 25.69
C LEU A 40 21.60 12.69 26.99
N GLN A 41 22.19 13.54 27.84
CA GLN A 41 22.73 13.14 29.13
C GLN A 41 21.66 12.53 30.05
N TYR A 42 20.40 12.98 29.91
CA TYR A 42 19.27 12.48 30.71
C TYR A 42 19.02 10.99 30.51
N PHE A 43 19.35 10.43 29.33
CA PHE A 43 19.20 9.00 29.12
C PHE A 43 20.09 8.18 30.05
N SER A 44 21.33 8.61 30.25
CA SER A 44 22.28 7.91 31.14
C SER A 44 21.94 8.13 32.60
N GLU A 45 21.51 9.34 32.95
CA GLU A 45 21.14 9.72 34.32
C GLU A 45 19.86 9.02 34.81
N PHE A 46 18.86 8.85 33.93
CA PHE A 46 17.53 8.34 34.28
C PHE A 46 17.19 7.01 33.61
N PHE A 47 18.20 6.22 33.23
CA PHE A 47 17.99 4.98 32.50
C PHE A 47 17.08 3.99 33.25
N LEU A 48 17.23 3.88 34.57
CA LEU A 48 16.48 2.92 35.39
C LEU A 48 14.98 3.30 35.44
N GLU A 49 14.69 4.59 35.52
CA GLU A 49 13.35 5.16 35.50
C GLU A 49 12.67 4.93 34.15
N ILE A 50 13.39 5.22 33.05
CA ILE A 50 12.92 4.94 31.68
C ILE A 50 12.60 3.45 31.54
N LYS A 51 13.50 2.58 32.00
CA LYS A 51 13.35 1.14 31.90
C LYS A 51 12.12 0.64 32.66
N ASP A 52 11.96 1.04 33.93
CA ASP A 52 10.83 0.66 34.77
C ASP A 52 9.49 1.09 34.15
N VAL A 53 9.45 2.27 33.52
CA VAL A 53 8.27 2.73 32.78
C VAL A 53 7.97 1.84 31.58
N ILE A 54 8.97 1.54 30.74
CA ILE A 54 8.78 0.71 29.54
C ILE A 54 8.35 -0.73 29.89
N ASP A 55 8.86 -1.29 30.98
CA ASP A 55 8.49 -2.64 31.43
C ASP A 55 6.99 -2.71 31.81
N LYS A 56 6.45 -1.63 32.39
CA LYS A 56 5.05 -1.52 32.84
C LYS A 56 4.03 -1.28 31.73
N VAL A 57 4.43 -0.74 30.57
CA VAL A 57 3.47 -0.47 29.48
C VAL A 57 3.06 -1.75 28.72
N LYS A 58 1.85 -1.76 28.15
CA LYS A 58 1.32 -2.95 27.45
C LYS A 58 2.04 -3.16 26.11
N LYS A 59 2.48 -4.40 25.83
CA LYS A 59 3.15 -4.74 24.57
C LYS A 59 2.27 -4.58 23.31
N SER A 60 0.94 -4.57 23.48
CA SER A 60 -0.04 -4.43 22.41
C SER A 60 -0.26 -3.00 21.92
N ASN A 61 0.33 -2.00 22.57
CA ASN A 61 0.06 -0.59 22.33
C ASN A 61 1.37 0.16 22.02
N PHE A 62 1.22 1.32 21.40
CA PHE A 62 2.32 2.23 21.09
C PHE A 62 2.28 3.42 22.06
N TYR A 63 3.41 3.76 22.68
CA TYR A 63 3.47 4.80 23.71
C TYR A 63 4.48 5.89 23.39
N CYS A 64 4.18 7.12 23.78
CA CYS A 64 5.13 8.21 23.86
C CYS A 64 5.45 8.49 25.32
N ILE A 65 6.73 8.51 25.65
CA ILE A 65 7.25 8.76 26.99
C ILE A 65 8.13 10.00 26.90
N LYS A 66 7.71 11.08 27.54
CA LYS A 66 8.48 12.32 27.62
C LYS A 66 9.22 12.38 28.95
N LEU A 67 10.54 12.48 28.88
CA LEU A 67 11.41 12.60 30.03
C LEU A 67 11.66 14.07 30.33
N ASN A 68 11.29 14.49 31.55
CA ASN A 68 11.56 15.84 32.03
C ASN A 68 12.94 15.90 32.73
N ASN A 69 13.46 17.12 32.89
CA ASN A 69 14.76 17.42 33.52
C ASN A 69 14.93 16.93 34.97
N ASN A 70 13.86 16.51 35.64
CA ASN A 70 13.86 15.97 37.00
C ASN A 70 13.71 14.43 37.04
N GLY A 71 13.82 13.75 35.89
CA GLY A 71 13.68 12.30 35.76
C GLY A 71 12.23 11.82 35.73
N LYS A 72 11.24 12.72 35.81
CA LYS A 72 9.83 12.34 35.74
C LYS A 72 9.41 12.06 34.29
N CYS A 73 8.77 10.92 34.08
CA CYS A 73 8.24 10.50 32.79
C CYS A 73 6.74 10.80 32.66
N ASP A 74 6.37 11.56 31.64
CA ASP A 74 4.97 11.70 31.20
C ASP A 74 4.68 10.68 30.10
N ILE A 75 3.61 9.88 30.28
CA ILE A 75 3.31 8.73 29.42
C ILE A 75 2.00 8.98 28.69
N GLU A 76 2.03 8.91 27.37
CA GLU A 76 0.88 9.01 26.48
C GLU A 76 0.73 7.70 25.69
N ASN A 77 -0.49 7.15 25.66
CA ASN A 77 -0.82 6.02 24.80
C ASN A 77 -1.25 6.54 23.43
N LEU A 78 -0.50 6.20 22.40
CA LEU A 78 -0.73 6.62 21.02
C LEU A 78 -1.66 5.68 20.25
N GLY A 79 -2.07 4.56 20.85
CA GLY A 79 -3.05 3.63 20.28
C GLY A 79 -2.58 2.18 20.23
N SER A 80 -3.29 1.38 19.44
CA SER A 80 -2.99 -0.04 19.23
C SER A 80 -1.76 -0.21 18.34
N ARG A 81 -0.91 -1.21 18.61
CA ARG A 81 0.26 -1.56 17.80
C ARG A 81 -0.09 -2.19 16.44
N GLN A 82 -1.37 -2.22 16.05
CA GLN A 82 -1.82 -2.69 14.73
C GLN A 82 -1.57 -1.68 13.60
N TYR A 83 -0.94 -0.54 13.87
CA TYR A 83 -0.52 0.40 12.83
C TYR A 83 0.53 -0.27 11.92
N CYS A 84 0.36 -0.13 10.60
CA CYS A 84 1.46 -0.40 9.68
C CYS A 84 2.58 0.61 9.90
N GLU A 85 3.82 0.25 9.57
CA GLU A 85 5.01 1.08 9.82
C GLU A 85 4.86 2.53 9.29
N THR A 86 4.21 2.70 8.14
CA THR A 86 3.91 4.00 7.54
C THR A 86 3.02 4.88 8.42
N ALA A 87 2.02 4.30 9.10
CA ALA A 87 1.16 5.04 10.00
C ALA A 87 1.93 5.51 11.25
N ILE A 88 2.91 4.72 11.72
CA ILE A 88 3.79 5.11 12.83
C ILE A 88 4.71 6.26 12.42
N VAL A 89 5.33 6.19 11.23
CA VAL A 89 6.19 7.28 10.73
C VAL A 89 5.40 8.57 10.56
N ASN A 90 4.23 8.53 9.92
CA ASN A 90 3.39 9.72 9.72
C ASN A 90 2.90 10.30 11.05
N LEU A 91 2.58 9.44 12.03
CA LEU A 91 2.21 9.85 13.37
C LEU A 91 3.37 10.57 14.07
N VAL A 92 4.58 10.01 13.99
CA VAL A 92 5.78 10.60 14.59
C VAL A 92 6.12 11.93 13.91
N GLU A 93 6.13 11.98 12.58
CA GLU A 93 6.44 13.19 11.82
C GLU A 93 5.44 14.31 12.13
N SER A 94 4.14 14.02 12.07
CA SER A 94 3.11 15.01 12.39
C SER A 94 3.17 15.53 13.82
N LYS A 95 3.50 14.67 14.79
CA LYS A 95 3.57 15.02 16.21
C LYS A 95 4.86 15.74 16.61
N PHE A 96 5.99 15.41 15.97
CA PHE A 96 7.32 15.87 16.41
C PHE A 96 8.04 16.78 15.43
N LYS A 97 7.47 17.13 14.27
CA LYS A 97 8.06 18.08 13.31
C LYS A 97 8.55 19.41 13.91
N ASP A 98 7.89 19.87 14.98
CA ASP A 98 8.19 21.14 15.65
C ASP A 98 8.90 20.92 17.02
N TYR A 99 9.19 19.66 17.38
CA TYR A 99 9.87 19.32 18.64
C TYR A 99 11.34 19.77 18.61
N LYS A 100 11.86 20.22 19.77
CA LYS A 100 13.27 20.57 19.97
C LYS A 100 13.87 19.64 21.00
N GLY A 101 14.98 18.99 20.65
CA GLY A 101 15.57 17.89 21.41
C GLY A 101 15.53 16.55 20.67
N TYR A 102 15.61 15.46 21.43
CA TYR A 102 15.79 14.09 20.97
C TYR A 102 14.50 13.27 21.11
N CYS A 103 14.15 12.54 20.06
CA CYS A 103 13.03 11.60 20.04
C CYS A 103 13.50 10.24 19.49
N PHE A 104 13.70 9.27 20.37
CA PHE A 104 14.06 7.90 20.03
C PHE A 104 12.80 7.08 19.76
N VAL A 105 12.65 6.56 18.55
CA VAL A 105 11.49 5.76 18.14
C VAL A 105 11.90 4.32 17.96
N VAL A 106 11.16 3.41 18.60
CA VAL A 106 11.41 1.96 18.55
C VAL A 106 10.10 1.19 18.41
N ASP A 107 10.03 0.30 17.42
CA ASP A 107 8.99 -0.72 17.24
C ASP A 107 9.58 -1.97 16.55
N SER A 108 8.84 -3.08 16.46
CA SER A 108 9.30 -4.36 15.88
C SER A 108 9.81 -4.18 14.45
N GLY A 109 11.13 -4.01 14.30
CA GLY A 109 11.80 -3.80 13.01
C GLY A 109 12.16 -2.35 12.70
N MET A 110 11.70 -1.38 13.50
CA MET A 110 11.94 0.05 13.32
C MET A 110 12.73 0.64 14.49
N GLN A 111 13.84 1.31 14.21
CA GLN A 111 14.58 2.08 15.21
C GLN A 111 15.21 3.32 14.59
N TYR A 112 14.87 4.50 15.10
CA TYR A 112 15.39 5.77 14.57
C TYR A 112 15.30 6.95 15.53
N LEU A 113 16.04 8.01 15.21
CA LEU A 113 16.11 9.24 15.98
C LEU A 113 15.54 10.41 15.19
N TYR A 114 14.71 11.21 15.85
CA TYR A 114 14.39 12.58 15.45
C TYR A 114 15.17 13.56 16.35
N LEU A 115 15.94 14.43 15.72
CA LEU A 115 16.68 15.52 16.34
C LEU A 115 16.12 16.86 15.84
N ASP A 116 15.64 17.69 16.77
CA ASP A 116 15.09 19.02 16.49
C ASP A 116 13.99 19.03 15.41
N GLY A 117 13.14 18.01 15.45
CA GLY A 117 12.01 17.83 14.55
C GLY A 117 12.39 17.30 13.17
N LYS A 118 13.66 16.91 12.98
CA LYS A 118 14.15 16.28 11.75
C LYS A 118 14.72 14.91 12.06
N MET A 119 14.51 13.98 11.16
CA MET A 119 15.09 12.65 11.28
C MET A 119 16.62 12.71 11.13
N ASP A 120 17.36 12.14 12.08
CA ASP A 120 18.84 12.11 12.04
C ASP A 120 19.31 11.10 11.01
N GLU A 121 20.02 11.57 9.98
CA GLU A 121 20.51 10.78 8.85
C GLU A 121 21.78 9.97 9.18
N SER A 122 22.49 10.27 10.27
CA SER A 122 23.72 9.57 10.67
C SER A 122 23.42 8.30 11.47
N VAL A 123 22.37 8.35 12.30
CA VAL A 123 21.79 7.19 13.01
C VAL A 123 20.81 6.42 12.11
N ALA A 124 20.52 6.97 10.93
CA ALA A 124 19.69 6.36 9.91
C ALA A 124 20.29 5.12 9.25
N SER A 125 21.45 4.59 9.64
CA SER A 125 21.90 3.28 9.09
C SER A 125 20.93 2.13 9.44
N CYS A 126 20.01 2.33 10.40
CA CYS A 126 18.87 1.43 10.64
C CYS A 126 17.59 1.83 9.90
N LEU A 127 17.44 3.11 9.53
CA LEU A 127 16.46 3.57 8.54
C LEU A 127 16.97 3.40 7.12
N GLU A 128 18.20 3.00 6.82
CA GLU A 128 18.54 2.65 5.45
C GLU A 128 17.72 1.43 5.02
N LYS A 129 17.22 0.62 5.97
CA LYS A 129 16.14 -0.34 5.71
C LYS A 129 14.75 0.30 5.50
N THR A 130 14.47 1.49 6.02
CA THR A 130 13.13 2.13 5.96
C THR A 130 12.99 3.28 4.96
N LYS A 131 14.03 4.08 4.72
CA LYS A 131 14.27 4.88 3.50
C LYS A 131 14.56 3.94 2.32
N SER A 132 15.24 2.79 2.52
CA SER A 132 15.08 1.71 1.54
C SER A 132 13.66 1.19 1.54
N MET A 133 12.86 1.12 2.62
CA MET A 133 11.42 0.79 2.51
C MET A 133 10.55 1.83 1.83
N GLN A 134 10.87 3.12 1.78
CA GLN A 134 10.15 4.05 0.89
C GLN A 134 10.62 3.92 -0.57
N LYS A 135 11.89 3.62 -0.80
CA LYS A 135 12.44 3.17 -2.11
C LYS A 135 12.16 1.69 -2.45
N GLN A 136 11.64 0.91 -1.50
CA GLN A 136 11.26 -0.51 -1.58
C GLN A 136 9.75 -0.64 -1.36
N LEU A 137 9.02 0.45 -1.14
CA LEU A 137 7.61 0.64 -1.46
C LEU A 137 7.48 1.08 -2.93
N GLU A 138 8.62 1.30 -3.61
CA GLU A 138 8.84 1.01 -5.03
C GLU A 138 9.40 -0.41 -5.27
N ILE A 139 9.32 -1.34 -4.30
CA ILE A 139 9.20 -2.76 -4.68
C ILE A 139 7.80 -2.83 -5.25
N LEU A 140 7.77 -2.66 -6.56
CA LEU A 140 6.70 -3.12 -7.40
C LEU A 140 6.21 -4.48 -6.85
N SER A 141 4.90 -4.71 -6.79
CA SER A 141 4.33 -5.94 -6.27
C SER A 141 4.49 -7.08 -7.27
N PRO A 142 4.84 -8.31 -6.83
CA PRO A 142 4.78 -9.47 -7.72
C PRO A 142 3.32 -9.74 -8.14
N VAL A 143 3.14 -10.50 -9.21
CA VAL A 143 1.82 -10.83 -9.78
C VAL A 143 0.93 -11.55 -8.78
N SER A 144 1.46 -12.43 -7.94
CA SER A 144 0.73 -13.06 -6.82
C SER A 144 0.06 -12.08 -5.86
N SER A 145 0.53 -10.82 -5.77
CA SER A 145 -0.04 -9.77 -4.90
C SER A 145 -0.97 -8.80 -5.65
N ILE A 146 -1.34 -9.08 -6.91
CA ILE A 146 -2.11 -8.13 -7.75
C ILE A 146 -3.47 -7.73 -7.17
N ARG A 147 -4.13 -8.61 -6.41
CA ARG A 147 -5.40 -8.27 -5.73
C ARG A 147 -5.23 -7.19 -4.68
N GLU A 148 -4.09 -7.15 -3.98
CA GLU A 148 -3.78 -6.07 -3.03
C GLU A 148 -3.58 -4.76 -3.78
N VAL A 149 -2.90 -4.80 -4.93
CA VAL A 149 -2.73 -3.62 -5.81
C VAL A 149 -4.08 -3.12 -6.33
N PHE A 150 -5.01 -4.02 -6.67
CA PHE A 150 -6.38 -3.66 -7.01
C PHE A 150 -7.14 -3.01 -5.86
N ALA A 151 -7.01 -3.52 -4.63
CA ALA A 151 -7.61 -2.90 -3.45
C ALA A 151 -7.04 -1.50 -3.20
N HIS A 152 -5.72 -1.34 -3.30
CA HIS A 152 -5.05 -0.04 -3.20
C HIS A 152 -5.51 0.92 -4.29
N PHE A 153 -5.71 0.45 -5.53
CA PHE A 153 -6.23 1.29 -6.60
C PHE A 153 -7.64 1.80 -6.30
N LYS A 154 -8.54 0.93 -5.80
CA LYS A 154 -9.90 1.33 -5.39
C LYS A 154 -9.86 2.43 -4.33
N VAL A 155 -9.06 2.23 -3.28
CA VAL A 155 -8.83 3.23 -2.23
C VAL A 155 -8.30 4.53 -2.82
N THR A 156 -7.29 4.45 -3.70
CA THR A 156 -6.70 5.63 -4.32
C THR A 156 -7.73 6.42 -5.13
N CYS A 157 -8.63 5.75 -5.87
CA CYS A 157 -9.72 6.42 -6.59
C CYS A 157 -10.70 7.16 -5.67
N ASN A 158 -10.93 6.67 -4.45
CA ASN A 158 -11.82 7.31 -3.48
C ASN A 158 -11.21 8.60 -2.90
N TYR A 159 -9.90 8.59 -2.60
CA TYR A 159 -9.21 9.69 -1.90
C TYR A 159 -8.43 10.65 -2.82
N THR A 160 -8.24 10.31 -4.09
CA THR A 160 -7.47 11.16 -5.02
C THR A 160 -8.37 11.78 -6.07
N LYS A 161 -8.63 13.08 -5.89
CA LYS A 161 -9.53 13.86 -6.75
C LYS A 161 -9.21 13.80 -8.24
N ILE A 162 -7.95 13.59 -8.62
CA ILE A 162 -7.53 13.48 -10.03
C ILE A 162 -8.32 12.40 -10.79
N TYR A 163 -8.56 11.23 -10.20
CA TYR A 163 -9.30 10.16 -10.87
C TYR A 163 -10.78 10.52 -11.06
N TYR A 164 -11.36 11.22 -10.09
CA TYR A 164 -12.69 11.79 -10.18
C TYR A 164 -12.77 12.84 -11.30
N ASP A 165 -11.89 13.85 -11.26
CA ASP A 165 -11.88 14.95 -12.23
C ASP A 165 -11.61 14.46 -13.66
N MET A 166 -10.89 13.35 -13.84
CA MET A 166 -10.72 12.69 -15.13
C MET A 166 -12.04 12.14 -15.66
N CYS A 167 -12.84 11.49 -14.82
CA CYS A 167 -14.02 10.73 -15.26
C CYS A 167 -15.35 11.47 -15.19
N PHE A 168 -15.50 12.40 -14.25
CA PHE A 168 -16.77 13.06 -13.94
C PHE A 168 -16.80 14.51 -14.41
N ASN A 169 -17.97 14.96 -14.86
CA ASN A 169 -18.22 16.36 -15.18
C ASN A 169 -18.73 17.14 -13.96
N GLU A 170 -18.96 18.44 -14.14
CA GLU A 170 -19.47 19.34 -13.08
C GLU A 170 -20.85 18.93 -12.54
N LYS A 171 -21.62 18.14 -13.29
CA LYS A 171 -22.93 17.60 -12.87
C LYS A 171 -22.82 16.22 -12.22
N GLN A 172 -21.61 15.79 -11.86
CA GLN A 172 -21.32 14.48 -11.27
C GLN A 172 -21.76 13.30 -12.14
N LYS A 173 -21.84 13.50 -13.46
CA LYS A 173 -22.04 12.41 -14.43
C LYS A 173 -20.69 11.99 -15.02
N VAL A 174 -20.56 10.71 -15.31
CA VAL A 174 -19.43 10.18 -16.07
C VAL A 174 -19.49 10.76 -17.49
N LYS A 175 -18.37 11.36 -17.94
CA LYS A 175 -18.29 12.03 -19.24
C LYS A 175 -18.41 11.03 -20.40
N LYS A 176 -18.97 11.45 -21.53
CA LYS A 176 -19.24 10.59 -22.71
C LYS A 176 -18.01 9.92 -23.32
N GLU A 177 -16.83 10.52 -23.14
CA GLU A 177 -15.53 10.01 -23.59
C GLU A 177 -14.99 8.86 -22.74
N ILE A 178 -15.52 8.66 -21.52
CA ILE A 178 -15.08 7.58 -20.63
C ILE A 178 -15.67 6.26 -21.13
N LYS A 179 -14.84 5.55 -21.90
CA LYS A 179 -15.10 4.22 -22.46
C LYS A 179 -14.26 3.17 -21.72
N GLU A 180 -14.48 1.90 -22.05
CA GLU A 180 -13.69 0.76 -21.55
C GLU A 180 -12.17 1.02 -21.68
N GLN A 181 -11.75 1.55 -22.83
CA GLN A 181 -10.37 1.91 -23.11
C GLN A 181 -9.78 2.93 -22.12
N GLU A 182 -10.52 3.96 -21.73
CA GLU A 182 -9.99 4.99 -20.82
C GLU A 182 -9.89 4.50 -19.39
N LEU A 183 -10.85 3.70 -18.95
CA LEU A 183 -10.82 3.04 -17.65
C LEU A 183 -9.68 2.01 -17.59
N ARG A 184 -9.47 1.25 -18.67
CA ARG A 184 -8.32 0.35 -18.83
C ARG A 184 -7.00 1.11 -18.78
N ASN A 185 -6.86 2.21 -19.52
CA ASN A 185 -5.64 3.03 -19.54
C ASN A 185 -5.31 3.60 -18.16
N MET A 186 -6.33 3.95 -17.38
CA MET A 186 -6.16 4.44 -16.02
C MET A 186 -5.67 3.34 -15.07
N LEU A 187 -6.28 2.15 -15.11
CA LEU A 187 -5.81 0.97 -14.37
C LEU A 187 -4.38 0.59 -14.79
N LEU A 188 -4.10 0.56 -16.10
CA LEU A 188 -2.78 0.27 -16.67
C LEU A 188 -1.70 1.20 -16.12
N ARG A 189 -1.95 2.52 -16.10
CA ARG A 189 -1.00 3.52 -15.56
C ARG A 189 -0.74 3.29 -14.08
N TYR A 190 -1.74 2.84 -13.32
CA TYR A 190 -1.56 2.53 -11.92
C TYR A 190 -0.73 1.25 -11.73
N LEU A 191 -1.07 0.18 -12.45
CA LEU A 191 -0.35 -1.09 -12.43
C LEU A 191 1.12 -0.92 -12.86
N LYS A 192 1.42 -0.13 -13.90
CA LYS A 192 2.80 0.19 -14.31
C LYS A 192 3.67 0.79 -13.21
N LYS A 193 3.06 1.49 -12.24
CA LYS A 193 3.77 2.10 -11.11
C LYS A 193 3.86 1.18 -9.91
N LYS A 194 3.15 0.05 -9.92
CA LYS A 194 2.88 -0.78 -8.73
C LYS A 194 3.10 -2.27 -8.92
N MET A 195 3.27 -2.79 -10.14
CA MET A 195 3.51 -4.21 -10.44
C MET A 195 4.92 -4.44 -10.98
N GLN A 196 5.54 -5.57 -10.62
CA GLN A 196 6.88 -5.96 -11.09
C GLN A 196 6.84 -6.33 -12.57
N GLY A 197 7.99 -6.17 -13.21
CA GLY A 197 8.22 -6.58 -14.58
C GLY A 197 7.40 -5.79 -15.59
N ASP A 198 6.91 -6.46 -16.63
CA ASP A 198 6.20 -5.82 -17.72
C ASP A 198 4.70 -5.70 -17.44
N VAL A 199 4.15 -4.54 -17.74
CA VAL A 199 2.71 -4.26 -17.73
C VAL A 199 2.38 -3.65 -19.07
N SER A 200 1.72 -4.40 -19.94
CA SER A 200 1.50 -4.03 -21.33
C SER A 200 0.04 -4.22 -21.75
N VAL A 201 -0.33 -3.53 -22.81
CA VAL A 201 -1.54 -3.81 -23.59
C VAL A 201 -1.11 -4.66 -24.78
N GLU A 202 -2.06 -5.18 -25.56
CA GLU A 202 -1.76 -5.80 -26.87
C GLU A 202 -0.97 -7.12 -26.79
N PHE A 203 -1.03 -7.83 -25.65
CA PHE A 203 -0.56 -9.21 -25.60
C PHE A 203 -1.50 -10.09 -26.43
N CYS A 204 -1.10 -10.34 -27.67
CA CYS A 204 -1.83 -11.16 -28.62
C CYS A 204 -1.90 -12.59 -28.10
N THR A 205 -3.10 -13.16 -28.06
CA THR A 205 -3.32 -14.52 -27.52
C THR A 205 -3.22 -15.60 -28.60
N ASP A 206 -3.31 -15.25 -29.88
CA ASP A 206 -3.22 -16.14 -31.05
C ASP A 206 -2.22 -15.56 -32.07
N TYR A 207 -1.08 -16.24 -32.29
CA TYR A 207 -0.05 -15.77 -33.23
C TYR A 207 -0.42 -15.95 -34.71
N VAL A 208 -1.41 -16.80 -35.01
CA VAL A 208 -1.75 -17.21 -36.37
C VAL A 208 -2.91 -16.38 -36.91
N ASN A 209 -3.84 -15.99 -36.03
CA ASN A 209 -4.97 -15.15 -36.37
C ASN A 209 -4.86 -13.82 -35.61
N ASP A 210 -4.77 -12.71 -36.34
CA ASP A 210 -4.61 -11.33 -35.83
C ASP A 210 -5.89 -10.81 -35.14
N GLU A 211 -6.52 -11.63 -34.30
CA GLU A 211 -7.91 -11.41 -33.90
C GLU A 211 -8.05 -10.83 -32.50
N GLU A 212 -7.24 -11.21 -31.50
CA GLU A 212 -7.53 -10.80 -30.12
C GLU A 212 -6.33 -10.65 -29.16
N SER A 213 -6.17 -9.43 -28.67
CA SER A 213 -5.29 -9.08 -27.56
C SER A 213 -6.05 -8.97 -26.24
N VAL A 214 -5.39 -9.34 -25.15
CA VAL A 214 -5.90 -9.04 -23.80
C VAL A 214 -5.83 -7.54 -23.52
N ASP A 215 -6.73 -7.05 -22.66
CA ASP A 215 -6.75 -5.65 -22.26
C ASP A 215 -5.48 -5.23 -21.52
N ILE A 216 -5.09 -5.99 -20.50
CA ILE A 216 -3.85 -5.77 -19.75
C ILE A 216 -3.18 -7.12 -19.48
N TYR A 217 -1.89 -7.18 -19.79
CA TYR A 217 -1.00 -8.27 -19.43
C TYR A 217 0.00 -7.79 -18.38
N VAL A 218 0.28 -8.66 -17.40
CA VAL A 218 1.28 -8.43 -16.35
C VAL A 218 2.20 -9.62 -16.27
N ASN A 219 3.51 -9.40 -16.25
CA ASN A 219 4.53 -10.44 -16.11
C ASN A 219 5.66 -9.94 -15.23
N ASP A 220 5.80 -10.51 -14.02
CA ASP A 220 6.88 -10.13 -13.10
C ASP A 220 8.21 -10.88 -13.34
N GLY A 221 8.26 -11.75 -14.36
CA GLY A 221 9.39 -12.63 -14.66
C GLY A 221 9.22 -14.05 -14.12
N ASN A 222 8.34 -14.26 -13.14
CA ASN A 222 7.99 -15.56 -12.57
C ASN A 222 6.57 -15.95 -12.96
N GLU A 223 5.61 -15.09 -12.62
CA GLU A 223 4.17 -15.27 -12.74
C GLU A 223 3.56 -14.28 -13.74
N ARG A 224 2.44 -14.66 -14.34
CA ARG A 224 1.77 -13.92 -15.41
C ARG A 224 0.29 -13.79 -15.13
N ALA A 225 -0.24 -12.58 -15.32
CA ALA A 225 -1.67 -12.32 -15.22
C ALA A 225 -2.22 -11.66 -16.48
N ILE A 226 -3.45 -12.02 -16.82
CA ILE A 226 -4.26 -11.30 -17.80
C ILE A 226 -5.46 -10.68 -17.09
N ILE A 227 -5.81 -9.45 -17.47
CA ILE A 227 -6.92 -8.70 -16.90
C ILE A 227 -7.80 -8.24 -18.04
N GLU A 228 -9.07 -8.58 -17.93
CA GLU A 228 -10.13 -8.15 -18.83
C GLU A 228 -10.92 -7.01 -18.17
N VAL A 229 -10.91 -5.82 -18.77
CA VAL A 229 -11.55 -4.63 -18.19
C VAL A 229 -12.97 -4.52 -18.72
N LYS A 230 -13.92 -4.27 -17.82
CA LYS A 230 -15.32 -4.06 -18.18
C LYS A 230 -15.89 -2.87 -17.43
N PHE A 231 -16.91 -2.24 -18.02
CA PHE A 231 -17.67 -1.20 -17.32
C PHE A 231 -19.19 -1.41 -17.39
N SER A 232 -19.89 -0.93 -16.37
CA SER A 232 -21.36 -0.88 -16.31
C SER A 232 -21.81 0.46 -15.73
N LEU A 233 -22.33 1.32 -16.60
CA LEU A 233 -22.74 2.68 -16.25
C LEU A 233 -24.19 2.92 -16.68
N PRO A 234 -25.12 3.11 -15.73
CA PRO A 234 -26.52 3.42 -16.03
C PRO A 234 -26.65 4.80 -16.70
N GLU A 235 -27.66 4.95 -17.58
CA GLU A 235 -27.95 6.19 -18.31
C GLU A 235 -28.07 7.43 -17.41
N LYS A 236 -28.64 7.27 -16.21
CA LYS A 236 -28.74 8.33 -15.21
C LYS A 236 -27.38 8.96 -14.87
N TYR A 237 -26.30 8.16 -14.86
CA TYR A 237 -24.98 8.53 -14.37
C TYR A 237 -23.92 8.69 -15.46
N TYR A 238 -24.25 8.46 -16.73
CA TYR A 238 -23.28 8.45 -17.82
C TYR A 238 -23.82 9.19 -19.06
N GLU A 239 -23.01 10.08 -19.62
CA GLU A 239 -23.37 10.87 -20.80
C GLU A 239 -23.16 10.14 -22.13
N GLY A 240 -22.56 8.95 -22.11
CA GLY A 240 -22.45 8.11 -23.30
C GLY A 240 -23.73 7.33 -23.59
N SER A 241 -23.76 6.63 -24.72
CA SER A 241 -24.94 5.92 -25.22
C SER A 241 -24.96 4.41 -24.94
N THR A 242 -23.92 3.87 -24.31
CA THR A 242 -23.76 2.43 -24.09
C THR A 242 -24.02 2.10 -22.63
N HIS A 243 -25.14 1.41 -22.38
CA HIS A 243 -25.59 1.05 -21.05
C HIS A 243 -25.72 -0.46 -20.96
N TYR A 244 -24.98 -1.06 -20.03
CA TYR A 244 -25.00 -2.50 -19.81
C TYR A 244 -25.20 -2.77 -18.33
N SER A 245 -25.89 -3.87 -18.02
CA SER A 245 -25.99 -4.33 -16.64
C SER A 245 -24.67 -4.94 -16.16
N VAL A 246 -24.38 -4.79 -14.87
CA VAL A 246 -23.18 -5.33 -14.23
C VAL A 246 -23.04 -6.84 -14.51
N THR A 247 -24.12 -7.60 -14.33
CA THR A 247 -24.12 -9.05 -14.53
C THR A 247 -23.93 -9.47 -15.99
N SER A 248 -24.42 -8.69 -16.95
CA SER A 248 -24.15 -8.96 -18.37
C SER A 248 -22.66 -8.78 -18.66
N ARG A 249 -22.06 -7.68 -18.23
CA ARG A 249 -20.67 -7.34 -18.52
C ARG A 249 -19.67 -8.22 -17.79
N VAL A 250 -19.98 -8.65 -16.57
CA VAL A 250 -19.20 -9.72 -15.91
C VAL A 250 -19.21 -10.98 -16.76
N GLY A 251 -20.38 -11.36 -17.28
CA GLY A 251 -20.47 -12.55 -18.13
C GLY A 251 -19.71 -12.42 -19.44
N ASP A 252 -19.72 -11.24 -20.06
CA ASP A 252 -18.93 -10.97 -21.26
C ASP A 252 -17.44 -11.06 -20.96
N GLY A 253 -16.97 -10.46 -19.85
CA GLY A 253 -15.56 -10.53 -19.44
C GLY A 253 -15.08 -11.95 -19.17
N ILE A 254 -15.88 -12.78 -18.49
CA ILE A 254 -15.50 -14.18 -18.22
C ILE A 254 -15.42 -14.99 -19.53
N ARG A 255 -16.38 -14.81 -20.45
CA ARG A 255 -16.33 -15.49 -21.77
C ARG A 255 -15.16 -15.04 -22.63
N GLN A 256 -14.77 -13.78 -22.50
CA GLN A 256 -13.61 -13.24 -23.19
C GLN A 256 -12.30 -13.82 -22.64
N LEU A 257 -12.18 -13.90 -21.30
CA LEU A 257 -11.07 -14.63 -20.66
C LEU A 257 -11.03 -16.12 -21.06
N ASP A 258 -12.18 -16.77 -21.19
CA ASP A 258 -12.25 -18.16 -21.67
C ASP A 258 -11.67 -18.33 -23.08
N LYS A 259 -11.99 -17.40 -23.98
CA LYS A 259 -11.41 -17.39 -25.32
C LYS A 259 -9.89 -17.24 -25.27
N TYR A 260 -9.37 -16.33 -24.45
CA TYR A 260 -7.94 -16.17 -24.23
C TYR A 260 -7.27 -17.42 -23.68
N ALA A 261 -7.85 -18.03 -22.65
CA ALA A 261 -7.32 -19.24 -22.03
C ALA A 261 -7.19 -20.39 -23.05
N ARG A 262 -8.21 -20.59 -23.89
CA ARG A 262 -8.17 -21.58 -24.97
C ARG A 262 -7.07 -21.30 -26.00
N HIS A 263 -6.83 -20.04 -26.34
CA HIS A 263 -5.75 -19.69 -27.28
C HIS A 263 -4.37 -19.93 -26.65
N LEU A 264 -4.18 -19.50 -25.40
CA LEU A 264 -2.93 -19.70 -24.66
C LEU A 264 -2.58 -21.18 -24.47
N ALA A 265 -3.59 -22.02 -24.21
CA ALA A 265 -3.42 -23.47 -24.07
C ALA A 265 -2.93 -24.13 -25.37
N LYS A 266 -3.43 -23.70 -26.55
CA LYS A 266 -2.98 -24.22 -27.85
C LYS A 266 -1.49 -23.97 -28.07
N ASP A 267 -1.01 -22.81 -27.66
CA ASP A 267 0.39 -22.39 -27.83
C ASP A 267 1.29 -22.77 -26.64
N SER A 268 0.77 -23.53 -25.67
CA SER A 268 1.48 -23.88 -24.42
C SER A 268 2.03 -22.67 -23.67
N ARG A 269 1.33 -21.53 -23.74
CA ARG A 269 1.70 -20.28 -23.09
C ARG A 269 1.21 -20.29 -21.65
N LEU A 270 2.12 -19.99 -20.74
CA LEU A 270 1.83 -19.98 -19.31
C LEU A 270 1.21 -18.63 -18.94
N VAL A 271 0.03 -18.69 -18.32
CA VAL A 271 -0.61 -17.61 -17.58
C VAL A 271 -1.10 -18.21 -16.28
N ASP A 272 -0.80 -17.56 -15.16
CA ASP A 272 -1.08 -18.07 -13.82
C ASP A 272 -2.41 -17.53 -13.30
N TYR A 273 -2.78 -16.30 -13.67
CA TYR A 273 -3.97 -15.64 -13.18
C TYR A 273 -4.78 -14.91 -14.27
N GLY A 274 -6.10 -15.07 -14.25
CA GLY A 274 -7.05 -14.38 -15.12
C GLY A 274 -8.10 -13.64 -14.29
N TYR A 275 -8.22 -12.32 -14.50
CA TYR A 275 -9.13 -11.45 -13.74
C TYR A 275 -10.09 -10.70 -14.65
N VAL A 276 -11.34 -10.54 -14.21
CA VAL A 276 -12.23 -9.50 -14.75
C VAL A 276 -12.18 -8.31 -13.81
N TYR A 277 -11.80 -7.13 -14.30
CA TYR A 277 -11.82 -5.89 -13.53
C TYR A 277 -13.01 -5.01 -13.96
N MET A 278 -14.01 -4.88 -13.10
CA MET A 278 -15.28 -4.22 -13.36
C MET A 278 -15.35 -2.85 -12.71
N PHE A 279 -15.38 -1.80 -13.53
CA PHE A 279 -15.80 -0.47 -13.10
C PHE A 279 -17.32 -0.35 -13.19
N TYR A 280 -17.98 0.11 -12.14
CA TYR A 280 -19.44 0.20 -12.19
C TYR A 280 -20.00 1.38 -11.39
N ILE A 281 -21.23 1.75 -11.73
CA ILE A 281 -22.12 2.58 -10.91
C ILE A 281 -23.43 1.81 -10.72
N SER A 282 -23.95 1.74 -9.50
CA SER A 282 -25.23 1.09 -9.22
C SER A 282 -25.95 1.75 -8.05
N ASP A 283 -27.25 1.95 -8.18
CA ASP A 283 -28.10 2.37 -7.04
C ASP A 283 -28.26 1.27 -5.97
N MET A 284 -27.80 0.05 -6.26
CA MET A 284 -27.87 -1.08 -5.34
C MET A 284 -26.74 -1.01 -4.32
N LYS A 285 -26.99 -1.49 -3.09
CA LYS A 285 -25.93 -1.67 -2.10
C LYS A 285 -24.83 -2.59 -2.64
N GLN A 286 -23.57 -2.27 -2.34
CA GLN A 286 -22.40 -2.99 -2.83
C GLN A 286 -22.46 -4.49 -2.54
N GLU A 287 -22.96 -4.90 -1.37
CA GLU A 287 -23.11 -6.32 -1.02
C GLU A 287 -24.09 -7.05 -1.94
N THR A 288 -25.13 -6.36 -2.40
CA THR A 288 -26.12 -6.94 -3.32
C THR A 288 -25.54 -7.07 -4.72
N VAL A 289 -24.78 -6.06 -5.19
CA VAL A 289 -24.05 -6.13 -6.46
C VAL A 289 -23.06 -7.30 -6.44
N LYS A 290 -22.26 -7.41 -5.37
CA LYS A 290 -21.30 -8.50 -5.18
C LYS A 290 -21.98 -9.87 -5.23
N LYS A 291 -23.10 -10.03 -4.52
CA LYS A 291 -23.88 -11.28 -4.58
C LYS A 291 -24.34 -11.62 -6.00
N HIS A 292 -24.88 -10.66 -6.74
CA HIS A 292 -25.31 -10.87 -8.12
C HIS A 292 -24.15 -11.26 -9.05
N ILE A 293 -22.97 -10.70 -8.82
CA ILE A 293 -21.74 -11.06 -9.53
C ILE A 293 -21.33 -12.49 -9.18
N ASP A 294 -21.29 -12.84 -7.89
CA ASP A 294 -20.90 -14.18 -7.44
C ASP A 294 -21.84 -15.26 -8.01
N ASP A 295 -23.15 -15.03 -7.99
CA ASP A 295 -24.16 -15.94 -8.55
C ASP A 295 -23.98 -16.09 -10.07
N LYS A 296 -23.72 -14.98 -10.78
CA LYS A 296 -23.48 -14.98 -12.22
C LYS A 296 -22.17 -15.68 -12.60
N THR A 297 -21.09 -15.43 -11.85
CA THR A 297 -19.79 -16.07 -12.03
C THR A 297 -19.92 -17.57 -11.85
N LYS A 298 -20.54 -18.05 -10.77
CA LYS A 298 -20.77 -19.49 -10.54
C LYS A 298 -21.53 -20.15 -11.69
N LYS A 299 -22.55 -19.48 -12.22
CA LYS A 299 -23.32 -20.01 -13.35
C LYS A 299 -22.44 -20.15 -14.59
N ILE A 300 -21.68 -19.11 -14.94
CA ILE A 300 -20.85 -19.09 -16.16
C ILE A 300 -19.66 -20.03 -16.05
N LEU A 301 -19.08 -20.19 -14.87
CA LEU A 301 -17.97 -21.13 -14.67
C LEU A 301 -18.36 -22.59 -14.98
N ASN A 302 -19.65 -22.95 -15.02
CA ASN A 302 -20.08 -24.27 -15.48
C ASN A 302 -20.19 -24.39 -17.01
N GLU A 303 -20.05 -23.28 -17.75
CA GLU A 303 -20.28 -23.17 -19.19
C GLU A 303 -18.98 -22.90 -19.98
N VAL A 304 -17.85 -22.69 -19.28
CA VAL A 304 -16.54 -22.33 -19.86
C VAL A 304 -15.60 -23.52 -19.95
N SER A 305 -14.47 -23.36 -20.64
CA SER A 305 -13.49 -24.43 -20.83
C SER A 305 -12.69 -24.73 -19.56
N ASN A 306 -12.11 -25.94 -19.51
CA ASN A 306 -11.16 -26.32 -18.47
C ASN A 306 -9.88 -25.46 -18.50
N ASP A 307 -9.55 -24.87 -19.64
CA ASP A 307 -8.42 -23.95 -19.76
C ASP A 307 -8.67 -22.65 -18.98
N LEU A 308 -9.92 -22.16 -18.94
CA LEU A 308 -10.23 -21.02 -18.09
C LEU A 308 -10.12 -21.39 -16.61
N HIS A 309 -10.57 -22.58 -16.22
CA HIS A 309 -10.50 -23.02 -14.83
C HIS A 309 -9.08 -23.03 -14.25
N SER A 310 -8.05 -23.26 -15.07
CA SER A 310 -6.67 -23.29 -14.61
C SER A 310 -6.12 -21.90 -14.28
N ILE A 311 -6.66 -20.83 -14.86
CA ILE A 311 -6.17 -19.46 -14.67
C ILE A 311 -7.16 -18.56 -13.92
N PHE A 312 -8.46 -18.88 -13.94
CA PHE A 312 -9.48 -17.95 -13.46
C PHE A 312 -9.32 -17.65 -11.97
N SER A 313 -9.08 -16.38 -11.70
CA SER A 313 -8.74 -15.87 -10.39
C SER A 313 -9.78 -14.91 -9.84
N GLY A 314 -10.87 -14.63 -10.55
CA GLY A 314 -12.04 -13.94 -9.99
C GLY A 314 -12.40 -12.62 -10.66
N VAL A 315 -13.42 -11.98 -10.08
CA VAL A 315 -13.96 -10.69 -10.53
C VAL A 315 -13.68 -9.65 -9.47
N GLU A 316 -13.01 -8.58 -9.88
CA GLU A 316 -12.66 -7.43 -9.04
C GLU A 316 -13.55 -6.25 -9.39
N ILE A 317 -14.21 -5.67 -8.39
CA ILE A 317 -15.18 -4.59 -8.60
C ILE A 317 -14.68 -3.26 -8.06
N ASN A 318 -14.93 -2.17 -8.77
CA ASN A 318 -14.60 -0.81 -8.38
C ASN A 318 -15.83 0.10 -8.57
N ASP A 319 -16.40 0.56 -7.46
CA ASP A 319 -17.60 1.40 -7.44
C ASP A 319 -17.22 2.86 -7.67
N MET A 320 -17.57 3.38 -8.84
CA MET A 320 -17.23 4.75 -9.21
C MET A 320 -18.07 5.78 -8.45
N MET A 321 -19.17 5.41 -7.79
CA MET A 321 -19.90 6.36 -6.94
C MET A 321 -19.12 6.78 -5.70
N CYS A 322 -18.17 5.95 -5.24
CA CYS A 322 -17.32 6.24 -4.09
C CYS A 322 -16.11 7.11 -4.44
N TRP A 323 -15.95 7.50 -5.71
CA TRP A 323 -14.77 8.25 -6.13
C TRP A 323 -14.90 9.71 -5.75
N GLY A 324 -13.82 10.28 -5.23
CA GLY A 324 -13.77 11.69 -4.84
C GLY A 324 -14.68 12.07 -3.66
N THR A 325 -15.33 11.11 -3.00
CA THR A 325 -16.28 11.39 -1.90
C THR A 325 -15.58 11.68 -0.57
N GLU A 326 -14.31 11.32 -0.44
CA GLU A 326 -13.52 11.46 0.79
C GLU A 326 -12.27 12.34 0.60
N CYS A 327 -12.29 13.21 -0.42
CA CYS A 327 -11.22 14.16 -0.75
C CYS A 327 -11.28 15.45 0.08
#